data_AF-A0A2V6B024-F1
#
_entry.id   AF-A0A2V6B024-F1
#
_cell.length_a   1.000
_cell.length_b   1.000
_cell.length_c   1.000
_cell.angle_alpha   90.00
_cell.angle_beta   90.00
_cell.angle_gamma   90.00
#
_symmetry.space_group_name_H-M   'P 1'
#
loop_
_entity.id
_entity.type
_entity.pdbx_description
1 polymer ?
#
loop_
_entity_poly.entity_id
_entity_poly.type
_entity_poly.pdbx_seq_one_letter_code
_entity_poly.pdbx_strand_id
1 'polypeptide(L)'
;AELREWDDPQAREMLGNLKPLEDAAVERLRTWLPKLSHPVRVGEHDQTAFALGLILDYARGKNDEGLTKLATDSARKFFLVDANCPLAYEPSGEDFLSPCLGEADVMRRVLPQAEFGKWLTQFLPQIPSTATADWLPIVVSPDPSDPKLAHLDGLNLSRAWMLQGILSVLPADDPRRAALASAAEAHRRAGLAAVTGKHYEGGHWLGSFAVYLTTKRGIEK
;
A
#
# COMPACT_ATOMS: atom_id res chain seq x y z
N ALA A 1 4.82 -0.31 -13.98
CA ALA A 1 3.82 0.58 -14.62
C ALA A 1 4.43 1.93 -14.94
N GLU A 2 5.24 2.43 -14.02
CA GLU A 2 5.95 3.71 -13.98
C GLU A 2 6.77 4.01 -15.24
N LEU A 3 7.51 3.02 -15.77
CA LEU A 3 8.30 3.22 -17.00
C LEU A 3 7.45 3.60 -18.23
N ARG A 4 6.14 3.27 -18.23
CA ARG A 4 5.22 3.66 -19.31
C ARG A 4 4.75 5.11 -19.19
N GLU A 5 4.86 5.69 -18.00
CA GLU A 5 4.41 7.06 -17.69
C GLU A 5 5.56 8.07 -17.68
N TRP A 6 6.80 7.57 -17.64
CA TRP A 6 7.99 8.41 -17.70
C TRP A 6 8.35 8.69 -19.16
N ASP A 7 8.08 9.91 -19.62
CA ASP A 7 8.41 10.36 -20.98
C ASP A 7 9.92 10.63 -21.15
N ASP A 8 10.69 9.55 -21.17
CA ASP A 8 12.15 9.56 -21.31
C ASP A 8 12.61 8.46 -22.27
N PRO A 9 13.55 8.73 -23.20
CA PRO A 9 14.09 7.70 -24.10
C PRO A 9 14.65 6.48 -23.37
N GLN A 10 15.30 6.67 -22.22
CA GLN A 10 15.85 5.58 -21.41
C GLN A 10 14.73 4.74 -20.80
N ALA A 11 13.62 5.35 -20.39
CA ALA A 11 12.46 4.62 -19.87
C ALA A 11 11.87 3.67 -20.92
N ARG A 12 11.81 4.10 -22.19
CA ARG A 12 11.33 3.28 -23.31
C ARG A 12 12.27 2.10 -23.58
N GLU A 13 13.58 2.32 -23.53
CA GLU A 13 14.58 1.25 -23.66
C GLU A 13 14.46 0.23 -22.51
N MET A 14 14.43 0.70 -21.26
CA MET A 14 14.25 -0.13 -20.06
C MET A 14 12.96 -0.95 -20.12
N LEU A 15 11.87 -0.34 -20.60
CA LEU A 15 10.60 -1.03 -20.79
C LEU A 15 10.72 -2.20 -21.79
N GLY A 16 11.43 -1.98 -22.91
CA GLY A 16 11.71 -3.05 -23.87
C GLY A 16 12.53 -4.19 -23.26
N ASN A 17 13.57 -3.84 -22.51
CA ASN A 17 14.46 -4.81 -21.85
C ASN A 17 13.75 -5.63 -20.77
N LEU A 18 12.82 -5.03 -20.03
CA LEU A 18 12.07 -5.70 -18.96
C LEU A 18 10.87 -6.51 -19.44
N LYS A 19 10.47 -6.35 -20.72
CA LYS A 19 9.27 -7.00 -21.27
C LYS A 19 9.22 -8.52 -21.06
N PRO A 20 10.31 -9.31 -21.25
CA PRO A 20 10.27 -10.75 -21.00
C PRO A 20 10.02 -11.10 -19.53
N LEU A 21 10.61 -10.33 -18.60
CA LEU A 21 10.40 -10.52 -17.16
C LEU A 21 8.97 -10.17 -16.77
N GLU A 22 8.45 -9.07 -17.31
CA GLU A 22 7.06 -8.64 -17.13
C GLU A 22 6.07 -9.73 -17.58
N ASP A 23 6.25 -10.27 -18.78
CA ASP A 23 5.37 -11.31 -19.32
C ASP A 23 5.40 -12.58 -18.46
N ALA A 24 6.60 -13.00 -18.04
CA ALA A 24 6.77 -14.16 -17.18
C ALA A 24 6.21 -13.93 -15.76
N ALA A 25 6.20 -12.70 -15.25
CA ALA A 25 5.56 -12.37 -13.98
C ALA A 25 4.03 -12.43 -14.10
N VAL A 26 3.46 -11.83 -15.15
CA VAL A 26 2.01 -11.85 -15.41
C VAL A 26 1.49 -13.28 -15.58
N GLU A 27 2.18 -14.12 -16.34
CA GLU A 27 1.80 -15.52 -16.54
C GLU A 27 1.77 -16.29 -15.21
N ARG A 28 2.80 -16.11 -14.38
CA ARG A 28 2.87 -16.75 -13.05
C ARG A 28 1.76 -16.28 -12.14
N LEU A 29 1.46 -14.97 -12.11
CA LEU A 29 0.35 -14.42 -11.34
C LEU A 29 -1.00 -15.01 -11.78
N ARG A 30 -1.25 -15.07 -13.09
CA ARG A 30 -2.48 -15.68 -13.66
C ARG A 30 -2.62 -17.16 -13.30
N THR A 31 -1.51 -17.87 -13.17
CA THR A 31 -1.50 -19.30 -12.83
C THR A 31 -1.62 -19.54 -11.33
N TRP A 32 -0.98 -18.71 -10.51
CA TRP A 32 -0.86 -18.91 -9.07
C TRP A 32 -2.02 -18.31 -8.29
N LEU A 33 -2.45 -17.08 -8.60
CA LEU A 33 -3.45 -16.35 -7.82
C LEU A 33 -4.80 -17.10 -7.70
N PRO A 34 -5.31 -17.80 -8.74
CA PRO A 34 -6.51 -18.64 -8.60
C PRO A 34 -6.37 -19.80 -7.59
N LYS A 35 -5.14 -20.28 -7.33
CA LYS A 35 -4.85 -21.38 -6.40
C LYS A 35 -4.80 -20.91 -4.94
N LEU A 36 -4.61 -19.61 -4.71
CA LEU A 36 -4.49 -19.05 -3.38
C LEU A 36 -5.85 -19.11 -2.65
N SER A 37 -5.91 -19.89 -1.58
CA SER A 37 -7.13 -20.10 -0.80
C SER A 37 -7.37 -18.98 0.22
N HIS A 38 -6.31 -18.47 0.84
CA HIS A 38 -6.33 -17.43 1.86
C HIS A 38 -5.26 -16.38 1.56
N PRO A 39 -5.49 -15.10 1.88
CA PRO A 39 -4.46 -14.08 1.74
C PRO A 39 -3.45 -14.20 2.89
N VAL A 40 -2.22 -13.81 2.61
CA VAL A 40 -1.16 -13.61 3.61
C VAL A 40 -1.22 -12.17 4.11
N ARG A 41 -1.31 -11.99 5.44
CA ARG A 41 -1.60 -10.70 6.09
C ARG A 41 -0.43 -10.09 6.87
N VAL A 42 0.75 -10.70 6.87
CA VAL A 42 1.92 -10.17 7.59
C VAL A 42 2.29 -8.79 7.07
N GLY A 43 2.91 -7.94 7.90
CA GLY A 43 3.39 -6.62 7.49
C GLY A 43 4.72 -6.63 6.72
N GLU A 44 5.00 -7.72 6.01
CA GLU A 44 6.25 -7.96 5.30
C GLU A 44 6.03 -8.28 3.80
N HIS A 45 7.06 -8.81 3.15
CA HIS A 45 7.20 -8.96 1.70
C HIS A 45 6.11 -9.75 0.99
N ASP A 46 5.56 -10.78 1.62
CA ASP A 46 4.56 -11.69 1.04
C ASP A 46 3.12 -11.24 1.32
N GLN A 47 2.92 -10.01 1.82
CA GLN A 47 1.59 -9.47 2.06
C GLN A 47 0.76 -9.42 0.77
N THR A 48 -0.37 -10.15 0.79
CA THR A 48 -1.24 -10.30 -0.38
C THR A 48 -1.94 -9.00 -0.77
N ALA A 49 -2.36 -8.18 0.20
CA ALA A 49 -3.09 -6.94 -0.08
C ALA A 49 -2.23 -5.92 -0.85
N PHE A 50 -1.02 -5.63 -0.37
CA PHE A 50 -0.06 -4.76 -1.05
C PHE A 50 0.28 -5.27 -2.45
N ALA A 51 0.56 -6.57 -2.60
CA ALA A 51 0.82 -7.17 -3.91
C ALA A 51 -0.37 -6.97 -4.88
N LEU A 52 -1.61 -7.22 -4.44
CA LEU A 52 -2.80 -7.00 -5.26
C LEU A 52 -3.01 -5.53 -5.63
N GLY A 53 -2.69 -4.59 -4.74
CA GLY A 53 -2.69 -3.16 -5.05
C GLY A 53 -1.75 -2.80 -6.21
N LEU A 54 -0.50 -3.27 -6.15
CA LEU A 54 0.48 -3.05 -7.23
C LEU A 54 0.08 -3.74 -8.54
N ILE A 55 -0.48 -4.95 -8.47
CA ILE A 55 -0.98 -5.68 -9.64
C ILE A 55 -2.13 -4.93 -10.31
N LEU A 56 -3.05 -4.35 -9.54
CA LEU A 56 -4.16 -3.55 -10.06
C LEU A 56 -3.66 -2.29 -10.77
N ASP A 57 -2.75 -1.55 -10.14
CA ASP A 57 -2.18 -0.32 -10.73
C ASP A 57 -1.41 -0.65 -12.03
N TYR A 58 -0.69 -1.76 -12.05
CA TYR A 58 -0.04 -2.29 -13.26
C TYR A 58 -1.04 -2.69 -14.35
N ALA A 59 -2.06 -3.48 -14.02
CA ALA A 59 -3.00 -4.03 -14.97
C ALA A 59 -3.81 -2.91 -15.65
N ARG A 60 -4.25 -1.91 -14.87
CA ARG A 60 -4.95 -0.72 -15.38
C ARG A 60 -4.05 0.12 -16.28
N GLY A 61 -2.81 0.38 -15.87
CA GLY A 61 -1.85 1.13 -16.70
C GLY A 61 -1.50 0.45 -18.03
N LYS A 62 -1.72 -0.87 -18.16
CA LYS A 62 -1.55 -1.63 -19.42
C LYS A 62 -2.86 -1.86 -20.18
N ASN A 63 -4.00 -1.45 -19.63
CA ASN A 63 -5.32 -1.84 -20.12
C ASN A 63 -5.49 -3.38 -20.20
N ASP A 64 -4.90 -4.11 -19.25
CA ASP A 64 -5.06 -5.56 -19.13
C ASP A 64 -6.33 -5.87 -18.32
N GLU A 65 -7.47 -5.90 -19.00
CA GLU A 65 -8.78 -6.16 -18.39
C GLU A 65 -8.84 -7.52 -17.69
N GLY A 66 -8.20 -8.54 -18.26
CA GLY A 66 -8.20 -9.89 -17.70
C GLY A 66 -7.45 -9.96 -16.36
N LEU A 67 -6.29 -9.31 -16.25
CA LEU A 67 -5.54 -9.25 -14.99
C LEU A 67 -6.22 -8.34 -13.97
N THR A 68 -6.80 -7.22 -14.44
CA THR A 68 -7.59 -6.31 -13.59
C THR A 68 -8.76 -7.04 -12.95
N LYS A 69 -9.52 -7.82 -13.74
CA LYS A 69 -10.62 -8.63 -13.23
C LYS A 69 -10.14 -9.68 -12.23
N LEU A 70 -9.09 -10.43 -12.56
CA LEU A 70 -8.54 -11.45 -11.67
C LEU A 70 -8.12 -10.85 -10.30
N ALA A 71 -7.36 -9.77 -10.30
CA ALA A 71 -6.92 -9.12 -9.06
C ALA A 71 -8.08 -8.52 -8.27
N THR A 72 -9.08 -7.93 -8.95
CA THR A 72 -10.30 -7.39 -8.33
C THR A 72 -11.10 -8.50 -7.65
N ASP A 73 -11.36 -9.60 -8.36
CA ASP A 73 -12.11 -10.74 -7.83
C ASP A 73 -11.38 -11.37 -6.63
N SER A 74 -10.05 -11.50 -6.70
CA SER A 74 -9.23 -11.99 -5.59
C SER A 74 -9.28 -11.08 -4.36
N ALA A 75 -9.13 -9.77 -4.53
CA ALA A 75 -9.22 -8.83 -3.42
C ALA A 75 -10.61 -8.90 -2.75
N ARG A 76 -11.69 -8.94 -3.55
CA ARG A 76 -13.06 -9.10 -3.02
C ARG A 76 -13.24 -10.44 -2.31
N LYS A 77 -12.75 -11.54 -2.88
CA LYS A 77 -12.79 -12.88 -2.25
C LYS A 77 -12.12 -12.87 -0.87
N PHE A 78 -10.98 -12.19 -0.76
CA PHE A 78 -10.15 -12.23 0.44
C PHE A 78 -10.57 -11.27 1.54
N PHE A 79 -11.03 -10.06 1.18
CA PHE A 79 -11.14 -8.95 2.13
C PHE A 79 -12.54 -8.31 2.19
N LEU A 80 -13.48 -8.65 1.29
CA LEU A 80 -14.80 -7.99 1.26
C LEU A 80 -15.61 -8.19 2.54
N VAL A 81 -15.46 -9.34 3.18
CA VAL A 81 -16.21 -9.71 4.40
C VAL A 81 -15.42 -9.47 5.68
N ASP A 82 -14.20 -8.97 5.59
CA ASP A 82 -13.37 -8.69 6.75
C ASP A 82 -13.93 -7.50 7.53
N ALA A 83 -13.86 -7.58 8.85
CA ALA A 83 -14.36 -6.58 9.78
C ALA A 83 -13.48 -6.52 11.03
N ASN A 84 -13.49 -5.39 11.74
CA ASN A 84 -12.74 -5.20 12.99
C ASN A 84 -11.24 -5.57 12.89
N CYS A 85 -10.54 -5.04 11.89
CA CYS A 85 -9.12 -5.34 11.71
C CYS A 85 -8.34 -5.07 13.01
N PRO A 86 -7.46 -5.99 13.45
CA PRO A 86 -6.80 -5.92 14.77
C PRO A 86 -5.63 -4.93 14.76
N LEU A 87 -5.93 -3.64 14.60
CA LEU A 87 -4.92 -2.57 14.54
C LEU A 87 -4.02 -2.52 15.79
N ALA A 88 -4.54 -2.98 16.94
CA ALA A 88 -3.78 -3.10 18.20
C ALA A 88 -2.62 -4.10 18.14
N TYR A 89 -2.55 -4.97 17.13
CA TYR A 89 -1.44 -5.90 16.92
C TYR A 89 -0.35 -5.30 16.02
N GLU A 90 -0.55 -4.08 15.50
CA GLU A 90 0.46 -3.40 14.70
C GLU A 90 1.22 -2.35 15.52
N PRO A 91 2.54 -2.17 15.27
CA PRO A 91 3.37 -2.98 14.38
C PRO A 91 3.75 -4.34 15.01
N SER A 92 3.96 -5.35 14.16
CA SER A 92 4.85 -6.47 14.48
C SER A 92 6.32 -6.01 14.43
N GLY A 93 7.24 -6.81 14.98
CA GLY A 93 8.63 -6.40 15.19
C GLY A 93 9.42 -6.01 13.94
N GLU A 94 8.96 -6.45 12.76
CA GLU A 94 9.67 -6.29 11.49
C GLU A 94 8.74 -5.77 10.38
N ASP A 95 7.61 -5.15 10.74
CA ASP A 95 6.66 -4.65 9.75
C ASP A 95 7.26 -3.47 8.97
N PHE A 96 7.16 -3.50 7.65
CA PHE A 96 7.29 -2.32 6.78
C PHE A 96 6.00 -2.04 5.99
N LEU A 97 5.00 -2.90 6.09
CA LEU A 97 3.63 -2.70 5.62
C LEU A 97 2.68 -2.83 6.80
N SER A 98 1.58 -2.08 6.77
CA SER A 98 0.49 -2.29 7.73
C SER A 98 -0.46 -3.36 7.18
N PRO A 99 -0.69 -4.48 7.91
CA PRO A 99 -1.74 -5.44 7.59
C PRO A 99 -3.09 -4.79 7.30
N CYS A 100 -3.59 -3.98 8.22
CA CYS A 100 -4.91 -3.35 8.11
C CYS A 100 -4.97 -2.28 7.02
N LEU A 101 -3.99 -1.38 6.96
CA LEU A 101 -4.02 -0.33 5.94
C LEU A 101 -3.73 -0.87 4.54
N GLY A 102 -2.96 -1.95 4.41
CA GLY A 102 -2.78 -2.64 3.12
C GLY A 102 -4.10 -3.19 2.58
N GLU A 103 -4.90 -3.82 3.44
CA GLU A 103 -6.25 -4.28 3.08
C GLU A 103 -7.17 -3.12 2.69
N ALA A 104 -7.21 -2.06 3.49
CA ALA A 104 -8.00 -0.88 3.15
C ALA A 104 -7.53 -0.20 1.84
N ASP A 105 -6.21 -0.17 1.59
CA ASP A 105 -5.62 0.42 0.39
C ASP A 105 -5.90 -0.40 -0.88
N VAL A 106 -5.92 -1.74 -0.82
CA VAL A 106 -6.41 -2.52 -1.97
C VAL A 106 -7.92 -2.39 -2.12
N MET A 107 -8.68 -2.36 -1.02
CA MET A 107 -10.14 -2.30 -1.08
C MET A 107 -10.68 -0.98 -1.63
N ARG A 108 -9.98 0.14 -1.40
CA ARG A 108 -10.33 1.41 -2.08
C ARG A 108 -10.19 1.37 -3.60
N ARG A 109 -9.36 0.46 -4.14
CA ARG A 109 -9.16 0.33 -5.59
C ARG A 109 -10.28 -0.50 -6.23
N VAL A 110 -10.95 -1.37 -5.46
CA VAL A 110 -11.91 -2.35 -5.99
C VAL A 110 -13.37 -2.01 -5.69
N LEU A 111 -13.62 -1.22 -4.65
CA LEU A 111 -14.98 -0.82 -4.26
C LEU A 111 -15.33 0.56 -4.82
N PRO A 112 -16.57 0.76 -5.31
CA PRO A 112 -17.11 2.09 -5.53
C PRO A 112 -17.06 2.94 -4.26
N GLN A 113 -16.89 4.26 -4.40
CA GLN A 113 -16.74 5.21 -3.29
C GLN A 113 -17.75 4.99 -2.13
N ALA A 114 -19.03 4.87 -2.45
CA ALA A 114 -20.09 4.71 -1.46
C ALA A 114 -20.06 3.35 -0.75
N GLU A 115 -19.63 2.28 -1.44
CA GLU A 115 -19.45 0.96 -0.85
C GLU A 115 -18.20 0.93 0.03
N PHE A 116 -17.10 1.54 -0.43
CA PHE A 116 -15.85 1.62 0.33
C PHE A 116 -16.05 2.35 1.66
N GLY A 117 -16.73 3.49 1.67
CA GLY A 117 -16.97 4.25 2.90
C GLY A 117 -17.70 3.43 3.98
N LYS A 118 -18.71 2.64 3.58
CA LYS A 118 -19.47 1.74 4.47
C LYS A 118 -18.63 0.55 4.91
N TRP A 119 -17.92 -0.09 3.99
CA TRP A 119 -17.01 -1.19 4.28
C TRP A 119 -15.92 -0.77 5.27
N LEU A 120 -15.31 0.40 5.07
CA LEU A 120 -14.27 0.93 5.96
C LEU A 120 -14.79 1.17 7.39
N THR A 121 -16.07 1.52 7.56
CA THR A 121 -16.67 1.67 8.89
C THR A 121 -16.73 0.34 9.65
N GLN A 122 -16.99 -0.75 8.94
CA GLN A 122 -17.03 -2.10 9.52
C GLN A 122 -15.62 -2.66 9.71
N PHE A 123 -14.73 -2.37 8.76
CA PHE A 123 -13.37 -2.89 8.73
C PHE A 123 -12.44 -2.22 9.73
N LEU A 124 -12.48 -0.87 9.82
CA LEU A 124 -11.64 -0.07 10.71
C LEU A 124 -12.48 0.89 11.57
N PRO A 125 -13.30 0.37 12.50
CA PRO A 125 -14.12 1.20 13.39
C PRO A 125 -13.30 2.06 14.36
N GLN A 126 -11.99 1.81 14.49
CA GLN A 126 -11.09 2.52 15.40
C GLN A 126 -10.69 3.91 14.90
N ILE A 127 -10.93 4.24 13.61
CA ILE A 127 -10.58 5.56 13.06
C ILE A 127 -11.47 6.62 13.72
N PRO A 128 -10.90 7.58 14.48
CA PRO A 128 -11.69 8.60 15.15
C PRO A 128 -12.19 9.66 14.16
N SER A 129 -13.12 10.50 14.62
CA SER A 129 -13.60 11.67 13.88
C SER A 129 -12.86 12.96 14.23
N THR A 130 -11.91 12.91 15.17
CA THR A 130 -11.13 14.05 15.64
C THR A 130 -9.80 14.14 14.89
N ALA A 131 -9.29 15.36 14.71
CA ALA A 131 -8.04 15.63 13.99
C ALA A 131 -6.78 15.23 14.80
N THR A 132 -6.67 13.98 15.24
CA THR A 132 -5.52 13.42 15.96
C THR A 132 -4.85 12.28 15.18
N ALA A 133 -3.56 12.07 15.45
CA ALA A 133 -2.79 10.93 14.96
C ALA A 133 -2.60 9.83 16.03
N ASP A 134 -3.00 10.05 17.29
CA ASP A 134 -2.66 9.16 18.42
C ASP A 134 -3.30 7.76 18.31
N TRP A 135 -4.34 7.62 17.49
CA TRP A 135 -5.00 6.35 17.19
C TRP A 135 -4.14 5.43 16.31
N LEU A 136 -3.12 5.97 15.64
CA LEU A 136 -2.14 5.24 14.86
C LEU A 136 -0.76 5.89 15.04
N PRO A 137 -0.03 5.56 16.12
CA PRO A 137 1.24 6.20 16.42
C PRO A 137 2.31 5.86 15.37
N ILE A 138 3.23 6.81 15.15
CA ILE A 138 4.44 6.57 14.37
C ILE A 138 5.32 5.53 15.06
N VAL A 139 6.19 4.92 14.27
CA VAL A 139 7.20 3.98 14.76
C VAL A 139 8.60 4.53 14.49
N VAL A 140 9.60 4.06 15.22
CA VAL A 140 11.00 4.41 15.00
C VAL A 140 11.79 3.13 15.09
N SER A 141 12.66 2.85 14.13
CA SER A 141 13.55 1.70 14.23
C SER A 141 14.46 1.82 15.46
N PRO A 142 14.49 0.81 16.35
CA PRO A 142 15.43 0.81 17.47
C PRO A 142 16.88 0.59 17.03
N ASP A 143 17.10 0.01 15.84
CA ASP A 143 18.42 -0.14 15.21
C ASP A 143 18.31 -0.06 13.67
N PRO A 144 18.54 1.11 13.07
CA PRO A 144 18.50 1.27 11.61
C PRO A 144 19.61 0.55 10.84
N SER A 145 20.60 -0.02 11.53
CA SER A 145 21.66 -0.85 10.93
C SER A 145 21.33 -2.34 10.91
N ASP A 146 20.27 -2.75 11.59
CA ASP A 146 19.75 -4.11 11.49
C ASP A 146 18.80 -4.23 10.28
N PRO A 147 18.97 -5.24 9.42
CA PRO A 147 18.22 -5.36 8.17
C PRO A 147 16.72 -5.59 8.36
N LYS A 148 16.28 -6.09 9.51
CA LYS A 148 14.87 -6.30 9.82
C LYS A 148 14.28 -5.15 10.64
N LEU A 149 15.01 -4.61 11.60
CA LEU A 149 14.50 -3.49 12.42
C LEU A 149 14.38 -2.20 11.60
N ALA A 150 15.23 -2.00 10.58
CA ALA A 150 15.10 -0.91 9.61
C ALA A 150 13.76 -0.89 8.86
N HIS A 151 13.00 -2.00 8.82
CA HIS A 151 11.65 -2.05 8.25
C HIS A 151 10.69 -1.05 8.88
N LEU A 152 10.81 -0.81 10.20
CA LEU A 152 9.91 0.09 10.92
C LEU A 152 10.00 1.53 10.41
N ASP A 153 11.18 1.97 9.95
CA ASP A 153 11.31 3.29 9.34
C ASP A 153 10.49 3.39 8.03
N GLY A 154 10.48 2.31 7.24
CA GLY A 154 9.68 2.20 6.02
C GLY A 154 8.19 2.01 6.27
N LEU A 155 7.80 1.45 7.42
CA LEU A 155 6.40 1.33 7.83
C LEU A 155 5.72 2.69 7.87
N ASN A 156 6.40 3.74 8.34
CA ASN A 156 5.84 5.08 8.31
C ASN A 156 5.57 5.56 6.88
N LEU A 157 6.48 5.28 5.93
CA LEU A 157 6.28 5.67 4.53
C LEU A 157 5.10 4.93 3.91
N SER A 158 5.00 3.61 4.11
CA SER A 158 3.91 2.81 3.56
C SER A 158 2.57 3.17 4.18
N ARG A 159 2.49 3.36 5.50
CA ARG A 159 1.28 3.85 6.20
C ARG A 159 0.86 5.21 5.66
N ALA A 160 1.77 6.16 5.54
CA ALA A 160 1.44 7.49 5.00
C ALA A 160 0.87 7.40 3.58
N TRP A 161 1.46 6.58 2.71
CA TRP A 161 1.01 6.40 1.34
C TRP A 161 -0.38 5.74 1.28
N MET A 162 -0.60 4.67 2.05
CA MET A 162 -1.88 3.97 2.13
C MET A 162 -2.98 4.88 2.72
N LEU A 163 -2.68 5.66 3.76
CA LEU A 163 -3.63 6.62 4.35
C LEU A 163 -4.03 7.71 3.36
N GLN A 164 -3.09 8.22 2.56
CA GLN A 164 -3.40 9.18 1.49
C GLN A 164 -4.30 8.55 0.42
N GLY A 165 -4.07 7.28 0.07
CA GLY A 165 -4.94 6.54 -0.83
C GLY A 165 -6.34 6.38 -0.27
N ILE A 166 -6.48 5.90 0.95
CA ILE A 166 -7.78 5.76 1.64
C ILE A 166 -8.53 7.10 1.66
N LEU A 167 -7.84 8.19 2.01
CA LEU A 167 -8.42 9.53 2.08
C LEU A 167 -8.90 10.05 0.71
N SER A 168 -8.24 9.66 -0.39
CA SER A 168 -8.57 10.14 -1.73
C SER A 168 -9.92 9.63 -2.25
N VAL A 169 -10.40 8.51 -1.72
CA VAL A 169 -11.67 7.89 -2.13
C VAL A 169 -12.77 8.07 -1.09
N LEU A 170 -12.58 8.85 -0.03
CA LEU A 170 -13.67 9.15 0.90
C LEU A 170 -14.47 10.35 0.40
N PRO A 171 -15.80 10.40 0.65
CA PRO A 171 -16.59 11.62 0.49
C PRO A 171 -15.98 12.81 1.24
N ALA A 172 -16.21 14.03 0.77
CA ALA A 172 -15.64 15.25 1.37
C ALA A 172 -16.15 15.52 2.80
N ASP A 173 -17.36 15.03 3.12
CA ASP A 173 -18.05 15.14 4.40
C ASP A 173 -17.84 13.92 5.32
N ASP A 174 -17.01 12.94 4.93
CA ASP A 174 -16.74 11.77 5.77
C ASP A 174 -16.04 12.21 7.09
N PRO A 175 -16.57 11.84 8.27
CA PRO A 175 -16.07 12.34 9.54
C PRO A 175 -14.64 11.86 9.87
N ARG A 176 -14.17 10.78 9.22
CA ARG A 176 -12.84 10.20 9.48
C ARG A 176 -11.71 10.94 8.78
N ARG A 177 -12.01 11.83 7.81
CA ARG A 177 -11.00 12.51 6.99
C ARG A 177 -9.96 13.23 7.83
N ALA A 178 -10.38 13.92 8.90
CA ALA A 178 -9.49 14.70 9.74
C ALA A 178 -8.46 13.83 10.46
N ALA A 179 -8.90 12.69 11.01
CA ALA A 179 -8.02 11.72 11.67
C ALA A 179 -7.03 11.06 10.69
N LEU A 180 -7.54 10.64 9.51
CA LEU A 180 -6.73 10.05 8.45
C LEU A 180 -5.65 11.03 7.95
N ALA A 181 -6.02 12.30 7.75
CA ALA A 181 -5.08 13.33 7.32
C ALA A 181 -3.99 13.61 8.38
N SER A 182 -4.37 13.71 9.66
CA SER A 182 -3.42 13.90 10.77
C SER A 182 -2.43 12.74 10.87
N ALA A 183 -2.92 11.49 10.81
CA ALA A 183 -2.07 10.30 10.85
C ALA A 183 -1.15 10.22 9.61
N ALA A 184 -1.69 10.46 8.41
CA ALA A 184 -0.91 10.45 7.18
C ALA A 184 0.24 11.45 7.22
N GLU A 185 -0.01 12.65 7.73
CA GLU A 185 1.01 13.69 7.85
C GLU A 185 2.06 13.38 8.93
N ALA A 186 1.65 12.83 10.08
CA ALA A 186 2.58 12.39 11.12
C ALA A 186 3.55 11.31 10.60
N HIS A 187 3.02 10.27 9.97
CA HIS A 187 3.80 9.21 9.35
C HIS A 187 4.66 9.70 8.19
N ARG A 188 4.15 10.60 7.33
CA ARG A 188 4.92 11.19 6.23
C ARG A 188 6.18 11.90 6.75
N ARG A 189 6.05 12.72 7.80
CA ARG A 189 7.20 13.42 8.38
C ARG A 189 8.22 12.45 8.96
N ALA A 190 7.77 11.48 9.74
CA ALA A 190 8.66 10.48 10.36
C ALA A 190 9.39 9.63 9.30
N GLY A 191 8.64 9.08 8.34
CA GLY A 191 9.19 8.22 7.29
C GLY A 191 10.18 8.96 6.39
N LEU A 192 9.87 10.18 5.95
CA LEU A 192 10.80 10.95 5.11
C LEU A 192 12.08 11.35 5.86
N ALA A 193 12.00 11.63 7.16
CA ALA A 193 13.17 11.95 7.97
C ALA A 193 14.14 10.76 8.11
N ALA A 194 13.66 9.52 7.97
CA ALA A 194 14.47 8.31 8.04
C ALA A 194 15.23 8.00 6.73
N VAL A 195 14.86 8.61 5.61
CA VAL A 195 15.52 8.41 4.29
C VAL A 195 16.82 9.20 4.21
N THR A 196 17.83 8.77 4.97
CA THR A 196 19.12 9.45 5.10
C THR A 196 20.21 8.89 4.20
N GLY A 197 20.07 7.64 3.75
CA GLY A 197 21.12 6.90 3.02
C GLY A 197 22.31 6.48 3.87
N LYS A 198 22.26 6.67 5.20
CA LYS A 198 23.37 6.36 6.12
C LYS A 198 23.63 4.86 6.28
N HIS A 199 22.56 4.07 6.36
CA HIS A 199 22.61 2.62 6.51
C HIS A 199 22.11 1.98 5.22
N TYR A 200 22.86 1.01 4.69
CA TYR A 200 22.48 0.35 3.44
C TYR A 200 21.16 -0.42 3.63
N GLU A 201 20.99 -1.04 4.79
CA GLU A 201 19.88 -1.88 5.23
C GLU A 201 18.51 -1.24 4.99
N GLY A 202 18.37 0.05 5.30
CA GLY A 202 17.20 0.83 4.91
C GLY A 202 17.36 1.55 3.56
N GLY A 203 18.54 2.13 3.33
CA GLY A 203 18.77 3.07 2.22
C GLY A 203 18.49 2.52 0.83
N HIS A 204 18.65 1.21 0.61
CA HIS A 204 18.47 0.60 -0.71
C HIS A 204 17.00 0.47 -1.15
N TRP A 205 16.03 0.48 -0.23
CA TRP A 205 14.61 0.25 -0.56
C TRP A 205 13.66 1.33 -0.02
N LEU A 206 14.01 2.04 1.06
CA LEU A 206 13.18 3.12 1.62
C LEU A 206 12.85 4.20 0.58
N GLY A 207 13.79 4.48 -0.33
CA GLY A 207 13.59 5.39 -1.45
C GLY A 207 12.38 5.02 -2.33
N SER A 208 12.08 3.74 -2.49
CA SER A 208 10.92 3.27 -3.28
C SER A 208 9.59 3.72 -2.65
N PHE A 209 9.44 3.55 -1.34
CA PHE A 209 8.24 4.00 -0.63
C PHE A 209 8.15 5.52 -0.53
N ALA A 210 9.30 6.21 -0.39
CA ALA A 210 9.35 7.66 -0.47
C ALA A 210 8.88 8.16 -1.85
N VAL A 211 9.25 7.49 -2.94
CA VAL A 211 8.75 7.79 -4.29
C VAL A 211 7.25 7.55 -4.37
N TYR A 212 6.73 6.41 -3.90
CA TYR A 212 5.27 6.16 -3.88
C TYR A 212 4.50 7.25 -3.15
N LEU A 213 4.97 7.64 -1.97
CA LEU A 213 4.36 8.68 -1.15
C LEU A 213 4.40 10.06 -1.81
N THR A 214 5.57 10.48 -2.29
CA THR A 214 5.76 11.84 -2.82
C THR A 214 5.18 12.04 -4.21
N THR A 215 5.11 10.97 -5.02
CA THR A 215 4.48 11.00 -6.35
C THR A 215 2.99 10.66 -6.32
N LYS A 216 2.46 10.29 -5.14
CA LYS A 216 1.09 9.80 -4.96
C LYS A 216 0.77 8.63 -5.89
N ARG A 217 1.68 7.66 -5.96
CA ARG A 217 1.57 6.52 -6.89
C ARG A 217 0.27 5.76 -6.65
N GLY A 218 -0.46 5.42 -7.72
CA GLY A 218 -1.72 4.68 -7.63
C GLY A 218 -2.87 5.45 -6.97
N ILE A 219 -2.75 6.78 -6.85
CA ILE A 219 -3.78 7.69 -6.37
C ILE A 219 -4.07 8.64 -7.55
N GLU A 220 -5.25 8.52 -8.16
CA GLU A 220 -5.65 9.34 -9.30
C GLU A 220 -5.60 10.84 -8.93
N LYS A 221 -5.14 11.68 -9.87
CA LYS A 221 -5.18 13.14 -9.77
C LYS A 221 -6.48 13.68 -10.33
#